data_AF-A0A9D3AVG0-F1
#
_entry.id   AF-A0A9D3AVG0-F1
#
_cell.length_a   1.000
_cell.length_b   1.000
_cell.length_c   1.000
_cell.angle_alpha   90.00
_cell.angle_beta   90.00
_cell.angle_gamma   90.00
#
_symmetry.space_group_name_H-M   'P 1'
#
loop_
_entity.id
_entity.type
_entity.pdbx_description
1 polymer ?
#
loop_
_entity_poly.entity_id
_entity_poly.type
_entity_poly.pdbx_seq_one_letter_code
_entity_poly.pdbx_strand_id
1 'polypeptide(L)' 'MLTAEVSLYPQKTTSASQIINNSIDTLRQYDLQTQVGSMSTRLQGTDQEVWAGLQSLFYKASNQSEVNMVVTISNSAF' A
#
# COMPACT_ATOMS: atom_id res chain seq x y z
N MET A 1 7.46 12.78 -9.60
CA MET A 1 6.48 12.85 -8.49
C MET A 1 5.36 11.94 -8.88
N LEU A 2 5.21 10.87 -8.11
CA LEU A 2 4.34 9.76 -8.42
C LEU A 2 3.22 9.74 -7.41
N THR A 3 2.01 9.44 -7.87
CA THR A 3 0.85 9.17 -7.03
C THR A 3 0.44 7.73 -7.27
N ALA A 4 0.20 6.99 -6.21
CA ALA A 4 -0.38 5.66 -6.28
C ALA A 4 -1.64 5.57 -5.41
N GLU A 5 -2.65 4.88 -5.91
CA GLU A 5 -3.79 4.43 -5.14
C GLU A 5 -3.77 2.91 -5.09
N VAL A 6 -3.71 2.35 -3.89
CA VAL A 6 -3.49 0.92 -3.67
C VAL A 6 -4.56 0.30 -2.78
N SER A 7 -5.03 -0.87 -3.18
CA SER A 7 -5.93 -1.73 -2.40
C SER A 7 -5.29 -3.11 -2.23
N LEU A 8 -5.24 -3.60 -0.99
CA LEU A 8 -4.77 -4.94 -0.64
C LEU A 8 -5.95 -5.84 -0.29
N TYR A 9 -5.97 -7.04 -0.86
CA TYR A 9 -7.00 -8.05 -0.62
C TYR A 9 -6.35 -9.36 -0.15
N PRO A 10 -6.08 -9.50 1.17
CA PRO A 10 -5.66 -10.76 1.77
C PRO A 10 -6.70 -11.86 1.49
N GLN A 11 -6.25 -13.04 1.07
CA GLN A 11 -7.12 -14.16 0.70
C GLN A 11 -7.03 -15.29 1.72
N LYS A 12 -8.10 -16.11 1.79
CA LYS A 12 -8.16 -17.33 2.61
C LYS A 12 -7.80 -17.10 4.10
N THR A 13 -8.10 -15.92 4.64
CA THR A 13 -7.73 -15.51 5.99
C THR A 13 -8.89 -14.82 6.69
N THR A 14 -9.02 -15.05 8.00
CA THR A 14 -9.97 -14.36 8.88
C THR A 14 -9.40 -13.05 9.45
N SER A 15 -8.11 -12.78 9.22
CA SER A 15 -7.37 -11.66 9.79
C SER A 15 -7.05 -10.55 8.77
N ALA A 16 -7.88 -10.42 7.73
CA ALA A 16 -7.60 -9.51 6.60
C ALA A 16 -7.34 -8.07 7.03
N SER A 17 -8.17 -7.50 7.91
CA SER A 17 -8.00 -6.12 8.41
C SER A 17 -6.67 -5.92 9.15
N GLN A 18 -6.25 -6.91 9.96
CA GLN A 18 -4.96 -6.85 10.65
C GLN A 18 -3.80 -6.90 9.66
N ILE A 19 -3.88 -7.75 8.62
CA ILE A 19 -2.85 -7.84 7.59
C ILE A 19 -2.73 -6.52 6.81
N ILE A 20 -3.85 -5.91 6.46
CA ILE A 20 -3.90 -4.61 5.77
C ILE A 20 -3.26 -3.53 6.67
N ASN A 21 -3.68 -3.41 7.93
CA ASN A 21 -3.15 -2.41 8.86
C ASN A 21 -1.64 -2.59 9.10
N ASN A 22 -1.20 -3.84 9.33
CA ASN A 22 0.22 -4.18 9.49
C ASN A 22 1.05 -3.81 8.24
N SER A 23 0.45 -3.88 7.05
CA SER A 23 1.10 -3.52 5.80
C SER A 23 1.20 -2.00 5.67
N ILE A 24 0.09 -1.28 5.91
CA ILE A 24 0.06 0.19 5.91
C ILE A 24 1.05 0.78 6.91
N ASP A 25 1.21 0.16 8.08
CA ASP A 25 2.17 0.59 9.10
C ASP A 25 3.62 0.61 8.58
N THR A 26 3.96 -0.22 7.60
CA THR A 26 5.29 -0.20 6.97
C THR A 26 5.56 1.05 6.16
N LEU A 27 4.54 1.84 5.81
CA LEU A 27 4.72 3.08 5.05
C LEU A 27 5.33 4.19 5.90
N ARG A 28 5.19 4.13 7.24
CA ARG A 28 5.71 5.15 8.17
C ARG A 28 7.23 5.30 8.13
N GLN A 29 7.96 4.35 7.54
CA GLN A 29 9.42 4.41 7.41
C GLN A 29 9.88 5.21 6.17
N TYR A 30 8.97 5.54 5.26
CA TYR A 30 9.26 6.30 4.04
C TYR A 30 8.77 7.74 4.19
N ASP A 31 9.41 8.66 3.48
CA ASP A 31 8.96 10.05 3.38
C ASP A 31 7.82 10.17 2.34
N LEU A 32 6.70 9.49 2.64
CA LEU A 32 5.51 9.45 1.80
C LEU A 32 4.37 10.24 2.43
N GLN A 33 3.68 11.03 1.60
CA GLN A 33 2.34 11.49 1.94
C GLN A 33 1.35 10.34 1.77
N THR A 34 0.79 9.88 2.89
CA THR A 34 -0.15 8.75 2.91
C THR A 34 -1.53 9.18 3.36
N GLN A 35 -2.56 8.82 2.61
CA GLN A 35 -3.96 9.00 3.00
C GLN A 35 -4.69 7.66 2.97
N VAL A 36 -5.07 7.15 4.14
CA VAL A 36 -5.85 5.91 4.27
C VAL A 36 -7.33 6.25 4.13
N GLY A 37 -7.95 5.74 3.06
CA GLY A 37 -9.39 5.83 2.83
C GLY A 37 -10.12 4.55 3.27
N SER A 38 -11.44 4.52 3.03
CA SER A 38 -12.27 3.35 3.36
C SER A 38 -12.05 2.14 2.44
N MET A 39 -11.54 2.35 1.22
CA MET A 39 -11.38 1.30 0.19
C MET A 39 -9.93 1.15 -0.31
N SER A 40 -9.14 2.20 -0.22
CA SER A 40 -7.79 2.28 -0.78
C SER A 40 -6.92 3.17 0.09
N THR A 41 -5.61 3.02 -0.05
CA THR A 41 -4.62 3.95 0.50
C THR A 41 -3.99 4.72 -0.65
N ARG A 42 -3.92 6.04 -0.53
CA ARG A 42 -3.24 6.90 -1.49
C ARG A 42 -1.83 7.22 -0.98
N LEU A 43 -0.84 7.14 -1.88
CA LEU A 43 0.57 7.43 -1.66
C LEU A 43 1.01 8.52 -2.62
N GLN A 44 1.80 9.48 -2.15
CA GLN A 44 2.46 10.46 -3.00
C GLN A 44 3.86 10.79 -2.47
N GLY A 45 4.79 10.92 -3.41
CA GLY A 45 6.18 11.23 -3.10
C GLY A 45 7.05 11.21 -4.36
N THR A 46 8.34 11.00 -4.17
CA THR A 46 9.23 10.68 -5.28
C THR A 46 8.89 9.31 -5.87
N ASP A 47 9.30 9.08 -7.11
CA ASP A 47 9.05 7.82 -7.80
C ASP A 47 9.65 6.65 -7.00
N GLN A 48 10.87 6.82 -6.48
CA GLN A 48 11.57 5.81 -5.69
C GLN A 48 10.81 5.45 -4.40
N GLU A 49 10.33 6.45 -3.66
CA GLU A 49 9.61 6.22 -2.40
C GLU A 49 8.28 5.52 -2.64
N VAL A 50 7.53 5.91 -3.67
CA VAL A 50 6.23 5.29 -3.96
C VAL A 50 6.41 3.83 -4.37
N TRP A 51 7.39 3.52 -5.23
CA TRP A 51 7.68 2.13 -5.58
C TRP A 51 8.14 1.31 -4.37
N ALA A 52 9.01 1.86 -3.52
CA ALA A 52 9.45 1.20 -2.30
C ALA A 52 8.28 0.94 -1.32
N GLY A 53 7.38 1.91 -1.18
CA GLY A 53 6.16 1.79 -0.38
C GLY A 53 5.23 0.68 -0.90
N LEU A 54 4.95 0.65 -2.20
CA LEU A 54 4.13 -0.39 -2.83
C LEU A 54 4.74 -1.79 -2.65
N GLN A 55 6.06 -1.91 -2.83
CA GLN A 55 6.79 -3.17 -2.63
C GLN A 55 6.69 -3.63 -1.16
N SER A 56 6.86 -2.71 -0.21
CA SER A 56 6.75 -2.98 1.22
C SER A 56 5.35 -3.47 1.61
N LEU A 57 4.31 -2.81 1.08
CA LEU A 57 2.91 -3.22 1.26
C LEU A 57 2.68 -4.65 0.79
N PHE A 58 3.09 -4.94 -0.44
CA PHE A 58 2.89 -6.26 -1.04
C PHE A 58 3.61 -7.34 -0.25
N TYR A 59 4.90 -7.16 0.05
CA TYR A 59 5.68 -8.16 0.77
C TYR A 59 5.23 -8.37 2.21
N LYS A 60 4.84 -7.30 2.91
CA LYS A 60 4.34 -7.44 4.28
C LYS A 60 3.03 -8.25 4.31
N ALA A 61 2.13 -8.01 3.35
CA ALA A 61 0.90 -8.76 3.24
C ALA A 61 1.13 -10.20 2.78
N SER A 62 1.97 -10.41 1.76
CA SER A 62 2.25 -11.73 1.18
C SER A 62 2.94 -12.69 2.16
N ASN A 63 3.69 -12.16 3.13
CA ASN A 63 4.29 -12.95 4.20
C ASN A 63 3.29 -13.43 5.26
N GLN A 64 2.06 -12.89 5.28
CA GLN A 64 1.00 -13.26 6.22
C GLN A 64 -0.13 -14.06 5.57
N SER A 65 -0.38 -13.87 4.27
CA SER A 65 -1.35 -14.66 3.50
C SER A 65 -1.12 -14.53 1.99
N GLU A 66 -1.79 -15.36 1.19
CA GLU A 66 -2.01 -15.03 -0.22
C GLU A 66 -2.66 -13.63 -0.32
N VAL A 67 -2.23 -12.81 -1.28
CA VAL A 67 -2.70 -11.42 -1.39
C VAL A 67 -2.82 -11.00 -2.85
N ASN A 68 -3.94 -10.35 -3.19
CA ASN A 68 -4.04 -9.58 -4.41
C ASN A 68 -3.81 -8.11 -4.07
N MET A 69 -3.01 -7.43 -4.88
CA MET A 69 -2.79 -6.00 -4.78
C MET A 69 -3.21 -5.34 -6.09
N VAL A 70 -4.10 -4.37 -6.00
CA VAL A 70 -4.51 -3.53 -7.13
C VAL A 70 -3.92 -2.16 -6.92
N VAL A 71 -3.23 -1.64 -7.95
CA VAL A 71 -2.58 -0.32 -7.90
C VAL A 71 -2.97 0.47 -9.13
N THR A 72 -3.41 1.70 -8.92
CA THR A 72 -3.51 2.73 -9.96
C THR A 72 -2.39 3.73 -9.75
N ILE A 73 -1.61 4.01 -10.80
CA ILE A 73 -0.44 4.89 -10.72
C ILE A 73 -0.63 6.05 -11.69
N SER A 74 -0.32 7.26 -11.22
CA SER A 74 -0.38 8.49 -12.00
C SER A 74 0.87 9.34 -11.79
N ASN A 75 1.28 10.06 -12.83
CA ASN A 75 2.31 11.10 -12.76
C ASN A 75 1.72 12.50 -12.48
N SER A 76 0.49 12.56 -11.99
CA SER A 76 -0.18 13.78 -11.54
C SER A 76 -0.17 13.90 -10.02
N ALA A 77 -0.04 15.12 -9.51
CA ALA A 77 -0.33 15.44 -8.12
C ALA A 77 -1.83 15.30 -7.83
N PHE A 78 -2.18 15.09 -6.56
CA PHE A 78 -3.53 15.34 -6.04
C PHE A 78 -3.52 16.52 -5.08
#